data_AF-A0A7C5CX57-F1
#
_entry.id   AF-A0A7C5CX57-F1
#
_cell.length_a   1.000
_cell.length_b   1.000
_cell.length_c   1.000
_cell.angle_alpha   90.00
_cell.angle_beta   90.00
_cell.angle_gamma   90.00
#
_symmetry.space_group_name_H-M   'P 1'
#
loop_
_entity.id
_entity.type
_entity.pdbx_description
1 polymer ?
#
loop_
_entity_poly.entity_id
_entity_poly.type
_entity_poly.pdbx_seq_one_letter_code
_entity_poly.pdbx_strand_id
1 'polypeptide(L)'
;MEMKDWLPLYREIVDDLGLSEENDIMASRELAALISANDELEDRDVNLALLEDFIRSRTCIVIGGGPRLEEELDELLGGDRVLRDLGDVTFITADGATSSLMKRGITPDVIVTDLDGGFEDQRRAVLLGSLMVLHGHGDNMDVLRRWVPE
;
A
#
# COMPACT_ATOMS: atom_id res chain seq x y z
N MET A 1 -11.53 3.67 13.76
CA MET A 1 -11.90 5.01 14.26
C MET A 1 -13.15 5.43 13.51
N GLU A 2 -14.15 5.97 14.19
CA GLU A 2 -15.38 6.42 13.53
C GLU A 2 -15.12 7.77 12.80
N MET A 3 -15.84 8.04 11.71
CA MET A 3 -15.64 9.30 10.95
C MET A 3 -15.83 10.56 11.80
N LYS A 4 -16.74 10.51 12.79
CA LYS A 4 -16.98 11.61 13.73
C LYS A 4 -15.76 11.94 14.59
N ASP A 5 -14.90 10.95 14.84
CA ASP A 5 -13.69 11.09 15.65
C ASP A 5 -12.47 11.42 14.76
N TRP A 6 -12.45 10.88 13.53
CA TRP A 6 -11.37 11.14 12.57
C TRP A 6 -11.43 12.55 11.97
N LEU A 7 -12.62 13.02 11.58
CA LEU A 7 -12.75 14.25 10.80
C LEU A 7 -12.23 15.52 11.50
N PRO A 8 -12.40 15.69 12.84
CA PRO A 8 -11.74 16.79 13.56
C PRO A 8 -10.22 16.74 13.46
N LEU A 9 -9.62 15.57 13.71
CA LEU A 9 -8.17 15.37 13.62
C LEU A 9 -7.64 15.59 12.19
N TYR A 10 -8.37 15.09 11.19
CA TYR A 10 -8.04 15.33 9.79
C TYR A 10 -8.02 16.83 9.46
N ARG A 11 -8.98 17.62 9.95
CA ARG A 11 -9.00 19.07 9.72
C ARG A 11 -7.86 19.80 10.40
N GLU A 12 -7.45 19.36 11.59
CA GLU A 12 -6.22 19.86 12.24
C GLU A 12 -5.00 19.61 11.34
N ILE A 13 -4.88 18.40 10.76
CA ILE A 13 -3.80 18.07 9.82
C ILE A 13 -3.86 18.94 8.56
N VAL A 14 -5.06 19.15 8.01
CA VAL A 14 -5.27 20.01 6.82
C VAL A 14 -4.79 21.42 7.10
N ASP A 15 -5.16 21.99 8.26
CA ASP A 15 -4.75 23.33 8.66
C ASP A 15 -3.23 23.42 8.91
N ASP A 16 -2.65 22.45 9.62
CA ASP A 16 -1.22 22.41 9.98
C ASP A 16 -0.31 22.25 8.75
N LEU A 17 -0.73 21.47 7.76
CA LEU A 17 0.05 21.15 6.57
C LEU A 17 -0.32 22.00 5.35
N GLY A 18 -1.37 22.82 5.44
CA GLY A 18 -1.86 23.64 4.33
C GLY A 18 -2.43 22.82 3.17
N LEU A 19 -3.09 21.70 3.49
CA LEU A 19 -3.69 20.80 2.50
C LEU A 19 -5.06 21.31 2.04
N SER A 20 -5.65 20.65 1.04
CA SER A 20 -6.99 20.97 0.53
C SER A 20 -7.92 19.76 0.67
N GLU A 21 -8.90 19.86 1.58
CA GLU A 21 -9.96 18.85 1.73
C GLU A 21 -10.74 18.66 0.42
N GLU A 22 -10.93 19.72 -0.35
CA GLU A 22 -11.55 19.63 -1.68
C GLU A 22 -10.70 18.79 -2.64
N ASN A 23 -9.38 18.96 -2.63
CA ASN A 23 -8.49 18.17 -3.48
C ASN A 23 -8.46 16.70 -3.07
N ASP A 24 -8.47 16.38 -1.77
CA ASP A 24 -8.55 14.99 -1.30
C ASP A 24 -9.85 14.31 -1.75
N ILE A 25 -10.98 15.03 -1.72
CA ILE A 25 -12.25 14.54 -2.26
C ILE A 25 -12.16 14.34 -3.78
N MET A 26 -11.53 15.26 -4.51
CA MET A 26 -11.34 15.13 -5.95
C MET A 26 -10.48 13.92 -6.30
N ALA A 27 -9.36 13.72 -5.59
CA ALA A 27 -8.49 12.56 -5.77
C ALA A 27 -9.20 11.25 -5.48
N SER A 28 -10.01 11.20 -4.41
CA SER A 28 -10.84 10.03 -4.09
C SER A 28 -11.83 9.69 -5.21
N ARG A 29 -12.46 10.71 -5.82
CA ARG A 29 -13.39 10.52 -6.95
C ARG A 29 -12.67 10.09 -8.23
N GLU A 30 -11.51 10.67 -8.51
CA GLU A 30 -10.67 10.31 -9.66
C GLU A 30 -10.26 8.84 -9.55
N LEU A 31 -9.72 8.42 -8.40
CA LEU A 31 -9.34 7.02 -8.16
C LEU A 31 -10.52 6.07 -8.35
N ALA A 32 -11.69 6.40 -7.79
CA ALA A 32 -12.89 5.59 -7.95
C ALA A 32 -13.33 5.47 -9.42
N ALA A 33 -13.21 6.55 -10.20
CA ALA A 33 -13.54 6.56 -11.62
C ALA A 33 -12.54 5.71 -12.44
N LEU A 34 -11.25 5.80 -12.14
CA LEU A 34 -10.20 5.01 -12.82
C LEU A 34 -10.37 3.52 -12.55
N ILE A 35 -10.61 3.12 -11.29
CA ILE A 35 -10.88 1.73 -10.92
C ILE A 35 -12.15 1.21 -11.62
N SER A 36 -13.23 2.00 -11.61
CA SER A 36 -14.51 1.59 -12.21
C SER A 36 -14.47 1.47 -13.73
N ALA A 37 -13.49 2.11 -14.39
CA ALA A 37 -13.31 2.06 -15.83
C ALA A 37 -12.39 0.91 -16.29
N ASN A 38 -11.77 0.18 -15.35
CA ASN A 38 -10.87 -0.92 -15.66
C ASN A 38 -11.60 -2.26 -15.55
N ASP A 39 -11.99 -2.81 -16.71
CA ASP A 39 -12.71 -4.08 -16.83
C ASP A 39 -11.86 -5.32 -16.47
N GLU A 40 -10.54 -5.16 -16.28
CA GLU A 40 -9.64 -6.25 -15.87
C GLU A 40 -9.59 -6.42 -14.34
N LEU A 41 -10.10 -5.45 -13.57
CA LEU A 41 -10.14 -5.54 -12.12
C LEU A 41 -11.30 -6.43 -11.66
N GLU A 42 -10.99 -7.28 -10.68
CA GLU A 42 -12.00 -8.09 -10.00
C GLU A 42 -12.97 -7.23 -9.19
N ASP A 43 -14.14 -7.79 -8.89
CA ASP A 43 -15.13 -7.12 -8.04
C ASP A 43 -14.56 -6.75 -6.66
N ARG A 44 -15.09 -5.67 -6.07
CA ARG A 44 -14.70 -5.18 -4.76
C ARG A 44 -14.73 -6.27 -3.69
N ASP A 45 -15.79 -7.08 -3.65
CA ASP A 45 -15.95 -8.09 -2.60
C ASP A 45 -14.98 -9.26 -2.78
N VAL A 46 -14.59 -9.57 -4.03
CA VAL A 46 -13.55 -10.55 -4.34
C VAL A 46 -12.19 -10.05 -3.83
N ASN A 47 -11.83 -8.81 -4.15
CA ASN A 47 -10.57 -8.21 -3.70
C ASN A 47 -10.50 -8.10 -2.17
N LEU A 48 -11.61 -7.78 -1.50
CA LEU A 48 -11.67 -7.74 -0.04
C LEU A 48 -11.51 -9.13 0.58
N ALA A 49 -12.09 -10.18 -0.01
CA ALA A 49 -11.89 -11.55 0.44
C ALA A 49 -10.43 -12.00 0.28
N LEU A 50 -9.78 -11.65 -0.83
CA LEU A 50 -8.35 -11.93 -1.04
C LEU A 50 -7.48 -11.22 0.00
N LEU A 51 -7.74 -9.93 0.28
CA LEU A 51 -7.05 -9.19 1.33
C LEU A 51 -7.24 -9.82 2.72
N GLU A 52 -8.47 -10.27 3.00
CA GLU A 52 -8.79 -10.98 4.24
C GLU A 52 -7.99 -12.28 4.37
N ASP A 53 -7.85 -13.06 3.30
CA ASP A 53 -7.07 -14.31 3.29
C ASP A 53 -5.57 -14.07 3.52
N PHE A 54 -5.04 -12.93 3.06
CA PHE A 54 -3.66 -12.52 3.35
C PHE A 54 -3.47 -12.11 4.82
N ILE A 55 -4.48 -11.59 5.51
CA ILE A 55 -4.29 -11.00 6.85
C ILE A 55 -4.81 -11.90 7.97
N ARG A 56 -5.96 -12.55 7.77
CA ARG A 56 -6.68 -13.26 8.82
C ARG A 56 -5.87 -14.46 9.32
N SER A 57 -5.64 -14.49 10.64
CA SER A 57 -4.94 -15.57 11.32
C SER A 57 -3.49 -15.81 10.86
N ARG A 58 -2.87 -14.81 10.21
CA ARG A 58 -1.46 -14.84 9.79
C ARG A 58 -0.63 -13.83 10.58
N THR A 59 0.67 -14.08 10.65
CA THR A 59 1.61 -13.09 11.18
C THR A 59 1.88 -12.06 10.10
N CYS A 60 1.49 -10.80 10.31
CA CYS A 60 1.75 -9.72 9.36
C CYS A 60 3.03 -8.97 9.72
N ILE A 61 3.97 -8.87 8.78
CA ILE A 61 5.16 -8.01 8.87
C ILE A 61 4.91 -6.78 8.00
N VAL A 62 4.70 -5.64 8.65
CA VAL A 62 4.47 -4.35 7.97
C VAL A 62 5.79 -3.61 7.84
N ILE A 63 6.16 -3.28 6.60
CA ILE A 63 7.46 -2.71 6.25
C ILE A 63 7.24 -1.29 5.72
N GLY A 64 7.71 -0.30 6.49
CA GLY A 64 7.66 1.12 6.12
C GLY A 64 9.01 1.70 5.70
N GLY A 65 9.00 2.91 5.12
CA GLY A 65 10.19 3.62 4.63
C GLY A 65 11.09 4.23 5.72
N GLY A 66 11.43 3.47 6.76
CA GLY A 66 12.30 3.94 7.84
C GLY A 66 13.75 4.20 7.38
N PRO A 67 14.50 5.11 8.03
CA PRO A 67 15.87 5.46 7.61
C PRO A 67 16.86 4.30 7.70
N ARG A 68 16.55 3.26 8.50
CA ARG A 68 17.36 2.05 8.67
C ARG A 68 16.72 0.81 8.04
N LEU A 69 15.72 0.99 7.18
CA LEU A 69 14.94 -0.09 6.59
C LEU A 69 15.80 -1.21 6.01
N GLU A 70 16.81 -0.87 5.22
CA GLU A 70 17.68 -1.85 4.57
C GLU A 70 18.44 -2.71 5.61
N GLU A 71 18.99 -2.09 6.65
CA GLU A 71 19.70 -2.78 7.74
C GLU A 71 18.75 -3.68 8.54
N GLU A 72 17.57 -3.16 8.90
CA GLU A 72 16.56 -3.89 9.68
C GLU A 72 15.99 -5.08 8.90
N LEU A 73 15.83 -4.94 7.58
CA LEU A 73 15.45 -6.06 6.71
C LEU A 73 16.57 -7.10 6.63
N ASP A 74 17.83 -6.70 6.49
CA ASP A 74 18.95 -7.66 6.46
C ASP A 74 19.08 -8.42 7.78
N GLU A 75 18.87 -7.75 8.92
CA GLU A 75 18.85 -8.38 10.24
C GLU A 75 17.68 -9.35 10.38
N LEU A 76 16.48 -8.96 9.94
CA LEU A 76 15.28 -9.80 9.98
C LEU A 76 15.43 -11.05 9.10
N LEU A 77 15.90 -10.89 7.87
CA LEU A 77 16.05 -11.99 6.90
C LEU A 77 17.29 -12.86 7.19
N GLY A 78 18.36 -12.27 7.72
CA GLY A 78 19.56 -13.01 8.14
C GLY A 78 19.34 -13.82 9.42
N GLY A 79 18.38 -13.41 10.25
CA GLY A 79 17.90 -14.14 11.42
C GLY A 79 17.01 -15.33 11.05
N ASP A 80 17.59 -16.35 10.41
CA ASP A 80 16.92 -17.55 9.86
C ASP A 80 16.00 -18.29 10.85
N ARG A 81 16.09 -18.04 12.16
CA ARG A 81 15.19 -18.61 13.18
C ARG A 81 13.89 -17.83 13.37
N VAL A 82 13.94 -16.49 13.29
CA VAL A 82 12.77 -15.65 13.61
C VAL A 82 11.66 -15.91 12.61
N LEU A 83 11.94 -15.86 11.30
CA LEU A 83 10.92 -16.06 10.28
C LEU A 83 10.38 -17.50 10.25
N ARG A 84 11.22 -18.50 10.54
CA ARG A 84 10.80 -19.91 10.57
C ARG A 84 9.85 -20.24 11.71
N ASP A 85 9.97 -19.53 12.84
CA ASP A 85 9.11 -19.74 14.02
C ASP A 85 7.76 -19.00 13.90
N LEU A 86 7.61 -18.06 12.95
CA LEU A 86 6.41 -17.21 12.80
C LEU A 86 5.27 -17.85 12.01
N GLY A 87 5.47 -19.05 11.46
CA GLY A 87 4.45 -19.77 10.67
C GLY A 87 4.17 -19.08 9.33
N ASP A 88 2.90 -19.02 8.93
CA ASP A 88 2.48 -18.29 7.73
C ASP A 88 2.62 -16.78 7.96
N VAL A 89 3.62 -16.20 7.31
CA VAL A 89 3.91 -14.76 7.34
C VAL A 89 3.33 -14.09 6.11
N THR A 90 2.75 -12.91 6.30
CA THR A 90 2.34 -12.01 5.22
C THR A 90 3.15 -10.74 5.28
N PHE A 91 3.82 -10.43 4.18
CA PHE A 91 4.60 -9.21 4.01
C PHE A 91 3.72 -8.11 3.44
N ILE A 92 3.62 -6.99 4.16
CA ILE A 92 2.87 -5.82 3.75
C ILE A 92 3.86 -4.66 3.61
N THR A 93 4.03 -4.12 2.41
CA THR A 93 4.95 -3.00 2.17
C THR A 93 4.19 -1.70 2.01
N ALA A 94 4.70 -0.63 2.63
CA ALA A 94 4.23 0.73 2.39
C ALA A 94 5.11 1.38 1.32
N ASP A 95 4.49 1.63 0.17
CA ASP A 95 5.03 2.43 -0.92
C ASP A 95 6.46 2.00 -1.32
N GLY A 96 7.47 2.87 -1.22
CA GLY A 96 8.85 2.58 -1.64
C GLY A 96 9.55 1.47 -0.86
N ALA A 97 9.02 1.06 0.29
CA ALA A 97 9.52 -0.12 1.00
C ALA A 97 9.38 -1.42 0.18
N THR A 98 8.46 -1.42 -0.80
CA THR A 98 8.29 -2.50 -1.77
C THR A 98 9.61 -2.80 -2.49
N SER A 99 10.29 -1.76 -2.97
CA SER A 99 11.55 -1.87 -3.69
C SER A 99 12.66 -2.46 -2.82
N SER A 100 12.71 -2.10 -1.53
CA SER A 100 13.68 -2.65 -0.57
C SER A 100 13.49 -4.14 -0.32
N LEU A 101 12.24 -4.61 -0.23
CA LEU A 101 11.94 -6.03 -0.08
C LEU A 101 12.21 -6.81 -1.39
N MET A 102 11.78 -6.26 -2.52
CA MET A 102 11.96 -6.87 -3.85
C MET A 102 13.44 -7.04 -4.24
N LYS A 103 14.32 -6.12 -3.83
CA LYS A 103 15.80 -6.24 -4.01
C LYS A 103 16.38 -7.49 -3.33
N ARG A 104 15.73 -7.98 -2.28
CA ARG A 104 16.12 -9.20 -1.54
C ARG A 104 15.47 -10.46 -2.11
N GLY A 105 14.77 -10.35 -3.24
CA GLY A 105 14.12 -11.47 -3.92
C GLY A 105 12.82 -11.94 -3.27
N ILE A 106 12.25 -11.15 -2.35
CA ILE A 106 10.99 -11.44 -1.69
C ILE A 106 9.90 -10.56 -2.31
N THR A 107 8.81 -11.18 -2.74
CA THR A 107 7.62 -10.47 -3.24
C THR A 107 6.69 -10.20 -2.06
N PRO A 108 6.25 -8.95 -1.83
CA PRO A 108 5.25 -8.68 -0.80
C PRO A 108 3.91 -9.33 -1.16
N ASP A 109 3.11 -9.67 -0.16
CA ASP A 109 1.74 -10.14 -0.39
C ASP A 109 0.80 -8.96 -0.65
N VAL A 110 0.99 -7.87 0.09
CA VAL A 110 0.17 -6.65 -0.01
C VAL A 110 1.06 -5.42 -0.13
N ILE A 111 0.69 -4.50 -1.00
CA ILE A 111 1.34 -3.19 -1.17
C ILE A 111 0.32 -2.11 -0.84
N VAL A 112 0.67 -1.15 0.00
CA VAL A 112 -0.15 0.04 0.27
C VAL A 112 0.60 1.26 -0.25
N THR A 113 0.06 1.99 -1.23
CA THR A 113 0.80 3.05 -1.91
C THR A 113 -0.10 4.14 -2.48
N ASP A 114 0.43 5.35 -2.56
CA ASP A 114 -0.06 6.51 -3.31
C ASP A 114 0.65 6.68 -4.67
N LEU A 115 1.50 5.70 -5.04
CA LEU A 115 2.22 5.52 -6.29
C LEU A 115 3.44 6.43 -6.52
N ASP A 116 4.06 6.99 -5.47
CA ASP A 116 5.25 7.82 -5.60
C ASP A 116 6.60 7.15 -5.22
N GLY A 117 6.57 5.96 -4.61
CA GLY A 117 7.75 5.23 -4.12
C GLY A 117 8.48 4.30 -5.09
N GLY A 118 8.23 4.42 -6.40
CA GLY A 118 8.87 3.60 -7.44
C GLY A 118 7.93 2.56 -8.04
N PHE A 119 7.11 3.02 -8.98
CA PHE A 119 6.05 2.23 -9.62
C PHE A 119 6.52 0.92 -10.26
N GLU A 120 7.71 0.89 -10.89
CA GLU A 120 8.15 -0.31 -11.64
C GLU A 120 8.31 -1.56 -10.76
N ASP A 121 8.87 -1.40 -9.56
CA ASP A 121 9.01 -2.51 -8.61
C ASP A 121 7.65 -2.91 -8.01
N GLN A 122 6.77 -1.93 -7.78
CA GLN A 122 5.40 -2.17 -7.31
C GLN A 122 4.56 -2.92 -8.34
N ARG A 123 4.61 -2.50 -9.61
CA ARG A 123 3.95 -3.17 -10.73
C ARG A 123 4.49 -4.57 -10.94
N ARG A 124 5.81 -4.75 -10.87
CA ARG A 124 6.43 -6.09 -10.94
C ARG A 124 5.92 -7.00 -9.82
N ALA A 125 5.76 -6.48 -8.60
CA ALA A 125 5.23 -7.25 -7.48
C ALA A 125 3.76 -7.66 -7.71
N VAL A 126 2.91 -6.77 -8.24
CA VAL A 126 1.53 -7.11 -8.66
C VAL A 126 1.52 -8.22 -9.72
N LEU A 127 2.39 -8.14 -10.73
CA LEU A 127 2.52 -9.20 -11.74
C LEU A 127 2.98 -10.55 -11.17
N LEU A 128 3.59 -10.56 -9.99
CA LEU A 128 3.99 -11.75 -9.25
C LEU A 128 2.94 -12.22 -8.23
N GLY A 129 1.79 -11.52 -8.14
CA GLY A 129 0.65 -11.91 -7.32
C GLY A 129 0.41 -11.04 -6.09
N SER A 130 1.13 -9.92 -5.91
CA SER A 130 0.82 -8.97 -4.83
C SER A 130 -0.54 -8.31 -5.03
N LEU A 131 -1.28 -8.11 -3.94
CA LEU A 131 -2.48 -7.27 -3.92
C LEU A 131 -2.10 -5.82 -3.62
N MET A 132 -2.49 -4.89 -4.49
CA MET A 132 -2.21 -3.46 -4.33
C MET A 132 -3.41 -2.71 -3.76
N VAL A 133 -3.19 -1.97 -2.68
CA VAL A 133 -4.14 -1.05 -2.06
C VAL A 133 -3.69 0.37 -2.37
N LEU A 134 -4.49 1.04 -3.20
CA LEU A 134 -4.20 2.38 -3.71
C LEU A 134 -4.81 3.46 -2.82
N HIS A 135 -4.05 4.53 -2.58
CA HIS A 135 -4.50 5.72 -1.89
C HIS A 135 -4.42 6.95 -2.79
N GLY A 136 -5.53 7.69 -2.90
CA GLY A 136 -5.59 8.98 -3.61
C GLY A 136 -5.66 10.13 -2.62
N HIS A 137 -4.83 11.16 -2.82
CA HIS A 137 -4.80 12.39 -2.03
C HIS A 137 -4.58 13.61 -2.94
N GLY A 138 -4.75 14.80 -2.38
CA GLY A 138 -5.02 16.02 -3.15
C GLY A 138 -3.97 16.47 -4.16
N ASP A 139 -2.74 15.97 -4.07
CA ASP A 139 -1.61 16.31 -4.94
C ASP A 139 -1.09 15.13 -5.79
N ASN A 140 -1.67 13.92 -5.69
CA ASN A 140 -1.25 12.77 -6.50
C ASN A 140 -2.13 12.45 -7.72
N MET A 141 -3.12 13.28 -8.06
CA MET A 141 -4.05 13.00 -9.16
C MET A 141 -3.36 12.71 -10.51
N ASP A 142 -2.27 13.39 -10.84
CA ASP A 142 -1.53 13.14 -12.08
C ASP A 142 -0.80 11.79 -12.06
N VAL A 143 -0.34 11.37 -10.87
CA VAL A 143 0.24 10.04 -10.64
C VAL A 143 -0.84 8.97 -10.82
N LEU A 144 -2.04 9.19 -10.25
CA LEU A 144 -3.17 8.27 -10.39
C LEU A 144 -3.57 8.07 -11.85
N ARG A 145 -3.78 9.16 -12.60
CA ARG A 145 -4.16 9.10 -14.04
C ARG A 145 -3.15 8.37 -14.89
N ARG A 146 -1.87 8.46 -14.52
CA ARG A 146 -0.79 7.84 -15.26
C ARG A 146 -0.69 6.34 -14.98
N TRP A 147 -0.85 5.91 -13.73
CA TRP A 147 -0.41 4.58 -13.31
C TRP A 147 -1.53 3.63 -12.90
N VAL A 148 -2.70 4.12 -12.46
CA VAL A 148 -3.83 3.22 -12.13
C VAL A 148 -4.31 2.40 -13.33
N PRO A 149 -4.27 2.89 -14.59
CA PRO A 149 -4.63 2.07 -15.74
C PRO A 149 -3.61 0.98 -16.16
N GLU A 150 -2.41 0.93 -15.56
CA GLU A 150 -1.26 0.08 -15.98
C GLU A 150 -0.99 -1.14 -15.08
#